data_AF-A0A2A2JJR1-F1
#
_entry.id   AF-A0A2A2JJR1-F1
#
_cell.length_a   1.000
_cell.length_b   1.000
_cell.length_c   1.000
_cell.angle_alpha   90.00
_cell.angle_beta   90.00
_cell.angle_gamma   90.00
#
_symmetry.space_group_name_H-M   'P 1'
#
loop_
_entity.id
_entity.type
_entity.pdbx_description
1 polymer ?
#
loop_
_entity_poly.entity_id
_entity_poly.type
_entity_poly.pdbx_seq_one_letter_code
_entity_poly.pdbx_strand_id
1 'polypeptide(L)'
;MMYESWYLKLEKLQIAILIAILYGLVLALAVNSEHLESLLEQTQNHTIIDHDSVNISREEAIKLNRYWAKSEYNMLIIPNCYPNKTEHGFCSFPYNEKGKYRIMVLGNSYGANMGELFYETFGRYAKNMSKFTHSYCEVLVVDKKNKACLKVWDTYLEQAANFKPDFLFIVARSFVMNEPIEDPIKILDDQILKEAVQRLKKYEELAKYHVFIVGTIPTPIDYFLTKYTDKIDKKQNVTSSEFIKDKSYLNGIKRNLELGKLCPKCTILPFGNPFFAIKPYENPQFFDPKTLLGYFFDGTHLTPAGQQLLKPVLEKQLRDFEKDYL
;
A
#
# COMPACT_ATOMS: atom_id res chain seq x y z
N MET A 1 -42.31 33.99 20.36
CA MET A 1 -41.03 33.88 21.09
C MET A 1 -41.28 33.10 22.37
N MET A 2 -41.08 31.77 22.32
CA MET A 2 -40.98 30.95 23.54
C MET A 2 -39.50 30.92 23.89
N TYR A 3 -39.09 31.86 24.74
CA TYR A 3 -37.74 31.94 25.27
C TYR A 3 -37.71 31.15 26.59
N GLU A 4 -36.78 30.20 26.65
CA GLU A 4 -36.48 29.25 27.71
C GLU A 4 -36.68 29.79 29.14
N SER A 5 -37.64 29.24 29.90
CA SER A 5 -37.83 29.57 31.32
C SER A 5 -37.94 28.34 32.23
N TRP A 6 -37.76 27.13 31.68
CA TRP A 6 -37.96 25.88 32.42
C TRP A 6 -36.77 25.55 33.32
N TYR A 7 -35.54 25.88 32.89
CA TYR A 7 -34.32 25.63 33.68
C TYR A 7 -34.20 26.54 34.91
N LEU A 8 -34.86 27.70 34.92
CA LEU A 8 -34.89 28.64 36.05
C LEU A 8 -35.77 28.17 37.23
N LYS A 9 -36.55 27.10 37.04
CA LYS A 9 -37.39 26.48 38.08
C LYS A 9 -36.76 25.22 38.69
N LEU A 10 -35.54 24.87 38.28
CA LEU A 10 -34.86 23.68 38.76
C LEU A 10 -34.34 23.88 40.18
N GLU A 11 -34.69 22.97 41.07
CA GLU A 11 -34.13 22.94 42.43
C GLU A 11 -32.64 22.52 42.38
N LYS A 12 -31.87 22.88 43.42
CA LYS A 12 -30.41 22.59 43.48
C LYS A 12 -30.07 21.13 43.19
N LEU A 13 -30.91 20.19 43.64
CA LEU A 13 -30.76 18.76 43.38
C LEU A 13 -30.93 18.42 41.90
N GLN A 14 -31.90 19.02 41.22
CA GLN A 14 -32.15 18.80 39.80
C GLN A 14 -31.02 19.39 38.94
N ILE A 15 -30.47 20.53 39.34
CA ILE A 15 -29.28 21.11 38.70
C ILE A 15 -28.07 20.18 38.86
N ALA A 16 -27.83 19.63 40.06
CA ALA A 16 -26.74 18.70 40.31
C ALA A 16 -26.87 17.40 39.49
N ILE A 17 -28.09 16.86 39.38
CA ILE A 17 -28.38 15.70 38.53
C ILE A 17 -28.11 16.00 37.05
N LEU A 18 -28.54 17.17 36.56
CA LEU A 18 -28.31 17.57 35.18
C LEU A 18 -26.82 17.72 34.86
N ILE A 19 -26.04 18.34 35.77
CA ILE A 19 -24.59 18.46 35.64
C ILE A 19 -23.94 17.08 35.61
N ALA A 20 -24.34 16.16 36.48
CA ALA A 20 -23.81 14.79 36.49
C ALA A 20 -24.13 14.03 35.20
N ILE A 21 -25.34 14.18 34.66
CA ILE A 21 -25.74 13.58 33.36
C ILE A 21 -24.92 14.17 32.23
N LEU A 22 -24.80 15.50 32.15
CA LEU A 22 -24.02 16.18 31.11
C LEU A 22 -22.55 15.80 31.19
N TYR A 23 -21.97 15.75 32.40
CA TYR A 23 -20.60 15.32 32.61
C TYR A 23 -20.40 13.85 32.22
N GLY A 24 -21.35 12.97 32.58
CA GLY A 24 -21.35 11.58 32.15
C GLY A 24 -21.45 11.42 30.62
N LEU A 25 -22.26 12.24 29.96
CA LEU A 25 -22.35 12.28 28.49
C LEU A 25 -21.07 12.79 27.84
N VAL A 26 -20.45 13.84 28.39
CA VAL A 26 -19.16 14.36 27.89
C VAL A 26 -18.06 13.32 28.08
N LEU A 27 -17.98 12.65 29.23
CA LEU A 27 -17.03 11.56 29.46
C LEU A 27 -17.28 10.38 28.52
N ALA A 28 -18.54 9.98 28.32
CA ALA A 28 -18.86 8.91 27.38
C ALA A 28 -18.49 9.27 25.93
N LEU A 29 -18.67 10.53 25.53
CA LEU A 29 -18.25 11.03 24.22
C LEU A 29 -16.73 11.09 24.09
N ALA A 30 -16.01 11.54 25.13
CA ALA A 30 -14.55 11.62 25.14
C ALA A 30 -13.90 10.22 25.09
N VAL A 31 -14.38 9.28 25.92
CA VAL A 31 -13.88 7.90 25.90
C VAL A 31 -14.19 7.21 24.57
N ASN A 32 -15.34 7.49 23.95
CA ASN A 32 -15.66 6.98 22.61
C ASN A 32 -14.87 7.67 21.48
N SER A 33 -14.34 8.88 21.68
CA SER A 33 -13.51 9.57 20.69
C SER A 33 -12.03 9.18 20.77
N GLU A 34 -11.53 8.84 21.96
CA GLU A 34 -10.12 8.44 22.19
C GLU A 34 -9.71 7.25 21.31
N HIS A 35 -10.56 6.24 21.13
CA HIS A 35 -10.23 5.08 20.30
C HIS A 35 -10.04 5.46 18.83
N LEU A 36 -10.99 6.22 18.27
CA LEU A 36 -10.90 6.70 16.89
C LEU A 36 -9.74 7.67 16.70
N GLU A 37 -9.50 8.57 17.66
CA GLU A 37 -8.38 9.52 17.62
C GLU A 37 -7.04 8.77 17.62
N SER A 38 -6.89 7.73 18.44
CA SER A 38 -5.72 6.86 18.44
C SER A 38 -5.51 6.16 17.10
N LEU A 39 -6.58 5.66 16.47
CA LEU A 39 -6.49 5.04 15.14
C LEU A 39 -6.12 6.06 14.06
N LEU A 40 -6.69 7.26 14.12
CA LEU A 40 -6.37 8.34 13.18
C LEU A 40 -4.91 8.79 13.35
N GLU A 41 -4.43 8.94 14.58
CA GLU A 41 -3.04 9.30 14.89
C GLU A 41 -2.07 8.23 14.37
N GLN A 42 -2.37 6.94 14.58
CA GLN A 42 -1.57 5.85 14.01
C GLN A 42 -1.50 5.97 12.49
N THR A 43 -2.62 6.19 11.81
CA THR A 43 -2.63 6.32 10.35
C THR A 43 -1.88 7.56 9.86
N GLN A 44 -1.97 8.67 10.59
CA GLN A 44 -1.25 9.91 10.30
C GLN A 44 0.26 9.74 10.44
N ASN A 45 0.69 8.98 11.45
CA ASN A 45 2.09 8.62 11.66
C ASN A 45 2.53 7.45 10.78
N HIS A 46 1.80 7.15 9.70
CA HIS A 46 2.06 6.06 8.76
C HIS A 46 2.18 4.67 9.42
N THR A 47 1.71 4.56 10.66
CA THR A 47 1.72 3.31 11.41
C THR A 47 0.58 2.43 10.88
N ILE A 48 0.93 1.21 10.53
CA ILE A 48 -0.04 0.21 10.07
C ILE A 48 -0.90 -0.22 11.27
N ILE A 49 -2.21 0.10 11.22
CA ILE A 49 -3.22 -0.44 12.13
C ILE A 49 -3.16 -1.95 12.06
N ASP A 50 -3.16 -2.65 13.19
CA ASP A 50 -3.36 -4.10 13.25
C ASP A 50 -4.86 -4.43 13.41
N HIS A 51 -5.57 -4.66 12.31
CA HIS A 51 -7.02 -4.91 12.34
C HIS A 51 -7.41 -6.27 12.93
N ASP A 52 -6.48 -7.20 13.15
CA ASP A 52 -6.75 -8.46 13.84
C ASP A 52 -6.84 -8.29 15.35
N SER A 53 -6.09 -7.33 15.90
CA SER A 53 -6.04 -7.03 17.34
C SER A 53 -6.97 -5.90 17.78
N VAL A 54 -7.58 -5.16 16.84
CA VAL A 54 -8.45 -4.02 17.13
C VAL A 54 -9.92 -4.33 16.81
N ASN A 55 -10.82 -4.01 17.74
CA ASN A 55 -12.27 -4.09 17.53
C ASN A 55 -12.78 -2.77 16.95
N ILE A 56 -12.97 -2.72 15.62
CA ILE A 56 -13.42 -1.51 14.91
C ILE A 56 -14.93 -1.58 14.69
N SER A 57 -15.67 -0.59 15.21
CA SER A 57 -17.09 -0.45 14.95
C SER A 57 -17.37 0.01 13.51
N ARG A 58 -18.59 -0.22 13.01
CA ARG A 58 -19.00 0.28 11.68
C ARG A 58 -18.84 1.79 11.55
N GLU A 59 -19.16 2.55 12.60
CA GLU A 59 -19.06 4.01 12.57
C GLU A 59 -17.59 4.47 12.45
N GLU A 60 -16.69 3.82 13.17
CA GLU A 60 -15.25 4.09 13.09
C GLU A 60 -14.69 3.71 11.72
N ALA A 61 -15.09 2.57 11.17
CA ALA A 61 -14.71 2.14 9.83
C ALA A 61 -15.15 3.16 8.76
N ILE A 62 -16.38 3.68 8.86
CA ILE A 62 -16.88 4.73 7.96
C ILE A 62 -16.05 6.01 8.08
N LYS A 63 -15.72 6.45 9.31
CA LYS A 63 -14.91 7.64 9.54
C LYS A 63 -13.48 7.47 9.02
N LEU A 64 -12.85 6.32 9.26
CA LEU A 64 -11.51 5.99 8.76
C LEU A 64 -11.48 5.92 7.23
N ASN A 65 -12.41 5.20 6.61
CA ASN A 65 -12.48 5.12 5.15
C ASN A 65 -12.70 6.50 4.51
N ARG A 66 -13.58 7.35 5.09
CA ARG A 66 -13.78 8.73 4.63
C ARG A 66 -12.54 9.61 4.79
N TYR A 67 -11.79 9.41 5.87
CA TYR A 67 -10.53 10.12 6.10
C TYR A 67 -9.49 9.70 5.06
N TRP A 68 -9.30 8.40 4.85
CA TRP A 68 -8.37 7.85 3.87
C TRP A 68 -8.71 8.28 2.44
N ALA A 69 -9.98 8.26 2.05
CA ALA A 69 -10.42 8.71 0.72
C ALA A 69 -9.99 10.16 0.39
N LYS A 70 -9.77 11.00 1.42
CA LYS A 70 -9.33 12.40 1.25
C LYS A 70 -7.82 12.60 1.45
N SER A 71 -7.12 11.62 2.03
CA SER A 71 -5.76 11.80 2.53
C SER A 71 -4.70 11.02 1.76
N GLU A 72 -5.09 10.28 0.73
CA GLU A 72 -4.24 9.37 -0.06
C GLU A 72 -2.86 9.95 -0.38
N TYR A 73 -2.77 11.07 -1.10
CA TYR A 73 -1.48 11.62 -1.53
C TYR A 73 -0.58 12.08 -0.37
N ASN A 74 -1.17 12.61 0.71
CA ASN A 74 -0.39 12.94 1.91
C ASN A 74 0.22 11.69 2.53
N MET A 75 -0.53 10.58 2.51
CA MET A 75 -0.10 9.28 3.06
C MET A 75 0.91 8.54 2.16
N LEU A 76 1.22 9.05 0.97
CA LEU A 76 2.29 8.54 0.11
C LEU A 76 3.65 9.24 0.35
N ILE A 77 3.66 10.33 1.14
CA ILE A 77 4.88 11.06 1.49
C ILE A 77 5.50 10.38 2.71
N ILE A 78 6.73 9.90 2.58
CA ILE A 78 7.41 9.18 3.66
C ILE A 78 8.19 10.19 4.51
N PRO A 79 7.84 10.39 5.79
CA PRO A 79 8.36 11.52 6.58
C PRO A 79 9.86 11.45 6.86
N ASN A 80 10.45 10.26 6.87
CA ASN A 80 11.87 10.05 7.16
C ASN A 80 12.75 9.84 5.91
N CYS A 81 12.24 10.09 4.69
CA CYS A 81 13.00 9.89 3.45
C CYS A 81 13.33 11.24 2.78
N TYR A 82 14.60 11.66 2.85
CA TYR A 82 15.05 13.00 2.42
C TYR A 82 15.85 12.96 1.11
N PRO A 83 15.81 13.99 0.25
CA PRO A 83 15.22 15.32 0.46
C PRO A 83 13.75 15.43 0.02
N ASN A 84 13.14 14.34 -0.45
CA ASN A 84 11.78 14.38 -0.98
C ASN A 84 10.80 14.92 0.06
N LYS A 85 10.11 16.00 -0.30
CA LYS A 85 8.93 16.52 0.42
C LYS A 85 7.62 16.11 -0.27
N THR A 86 7.73 15.28 -1.30
CA THR A 86 6.67 14.78 -2.16
C THR A 86 6.76 13.26 -2.24
N GLU A 87 5.72 12.62 -2.75
CA GLU A 87 5.61 11.17 -2.87
C GLU A 87 6.65 10.54 -3.81
N HIS A 88 7.05 11.28 -4.85
CA HIS A 88 7.94 10.86 -5.93
C HIS A 88 9.32 11.53 -5.88
N GLY A 89 10.27 10.93 -6.58
CA GLY A 89 11.66 11.38 -6.70
C GLY A 89 12.64 10.48 -5.95
N PHE A 90 13.91 10.89 -5.93
CA PHE A 90 14.96 10.20 -5.16
C PHE A 90 14.93 10.67 -3.71
N CYS A 91 14.92 9.73 -2.76
CA CYS A 91 15.25 10.05 -1.38
C CYS A 91 15.99 8.92 -0.69
N SER A 92 16.69 9.28 0.38
CA SER A 92 17.44 8.39 1.25
C SER A 92 16.83 8.41 2.65
N PHE A 93 16.72 7.23 3.22
CA PHE A 93 16.35 7.03 4.61
C PHE A 93 17.54 7.34 5.54
N PRO A 94 17.32 7.48 6.86
CA PRO A 94 18.39 7.74 7.81
C PRO A 94 19.50 6.69 7.70
N TYR A 95 20.74 7.17 7.69
CA TYR A 95 21.92 6.32 7.67
C TYR A 95 21.99 5.47 8.94
N ASN A 96 22.36 4.21 8.80
CA ASN A 96 22.43 3.26 9.91
C ASN A 96 23.82 2.63 9.96
N GLU A 97 24.64 3.06 10.92
CA GLU A 97 26.01 2.57 11.12
C GLU A 97 26.10 1.07 11.39
N LYS A 98 25.04 0.47 11.95
CA LYS A 98 24.98 -0.97 12.27
C LYS A 98 24.53 -1.79 11.06
N GLY A 99 23.97 -1.15 10.04
CA GLY A 99 23.56 -1.80 8.80
C GLY A 99 24.76 -2.24 7.96
N LYS A 100 24.58 -3.30 7.18
CA LYS A 100 25.64 -3.89 6.33
C LYS A 100 25.43 -3.59 4.85
N TYR A 101 24.18 -3.47 4.41
CA TYR A 101 23.82 -3.51 3.00
C TYR A 101 23.41 -2.16 2.41
N ARG A 102 23.60 -2.00 1.12
CA ARG A 102 23.00 -0.92 0.33
C ARG A 102 21.70 -1.43 -0.26
N ILE A 103 20.57 -0.91 0.18
CA ILE A 103 19.24 -1.36 -0.27
C ILE A 103 18.58 -0.26 -1.09
N MET A 104 18.08 -0.60 -2.28
CA MET A 104 17.38 0.36 -3.13
C MET A 104 15.96 -0.11 -3.43
N VAL A 105 15.00 0.81 -3.37
CA VAL A 105 13.63 0.62 -3.83
C VAL A 105 13.40 1.45 -5.09
N LEU A 106 13.08 0.79 -6.21
CA LEU A 106 12.61 1.43 -7.43
C LEU A 106 11.13 1.15 -7.60
N GLY A 107 10.35 2.13 -8.01
CA GLY A 107 8.92 1.88 -8.13
C GLY A 107 8.14 3.00 -8.75
N ASN A 108 6.88 2.72 -9.07
CA ASN A 108 5.95 3.80 -9.35
C ASN A 108 5.31 4.30 -8.05
N SER A 109 4.07 4.75 -8.10
CA SER A 109 3.33 5.19 -6.93
C SER A 109 3.11 4.10 -5.88
N TYR A 110 3.21 2.81 -6.23
CA TYR A 110 3.29 1.73 -5.24
C TYR A 110 4.58 1.75 -4.43
N GLY A 111 5.71 2.10 -5.04
CA GLY A 111 6.97 2.30 -4.31
C GLY A 111 6.92 3.52 -3.40
N ALA A 112 6.10 4.52 -3.72
CA ALA A 112 5.83 5.62 -2.81
C ALA A 112 4.95 5.17 -1.64
N ASN A 113 3.84 4.51 -1.94
CA ASN A 113 2.85 4.03 -0.98
C ASN A 113 3.41 2.99 0.03
N MET A 114 4.26 2.08 -0.41
CA MET A 114 4.82 1.01 0.43
C MET A 114 6.26 1.26 0.89
N GLY A 115 6.89 2.38 0.52
CA GLY A 115 8.32 2.59 0.76
C GLY A 115 8.70 2.57 2.24
N GLU A 116 7.82 3.07 3.11
CA GLU A 116 8.00 3.05 4.56
C GLU A 116 7.92 1.63 5.12
N LEU A 117 6.93 0.84 4.69
CA LEU A 117 6.81 -0.58 5.06
C LEU A 117 8.08 -1.38 4.71
N PHE A 118 8.69 -1.13 3.54
CA PHE A 118 9.97 -1.74 3.20
C PHE A 118 11.11 -1.26 4.10
N TYR A 119 11.14 0.03 4.47
CA TYR A 119 12.15 0.57 5.38
C TYR A 119 12.00 0.00 6.80
N GLU A 120 10.79 -0.09 7.34
CA GLU A 120 10.54 -0.73 8.63
C GLU A 120 10.99 -2.19 8.64
N THR A 121 10.76 -2.91 7.54
CA THR A 121 11.10 -4.33 7.43
C THR A 121 12.61 -4.58 7.27
N PHE A 122 13.28 -3.84 6.37
CA PHE A 122 14.66 -4.12 5.97
C PHE A 122 15.69 -3.07 6.42
N GLY A 123 15.25 -1.90 6.88
CA GLY A 123 16.10 -0.75 7.20
C GLY A 123 17.14 -1.02 8.28
N ARG A 124 16.85 -1.93 9.23
CA ARG A 124 17.83 -2.37 10.24
C ARG A 124 19.07 -3.04 9.65
N TYR A 125 18.94 -3.65 8.47
CA TYR A 125 20.02 -4.32 7.74
C TYR A 125 20.70 -3.42 6.72
N ALA A 126 20.05 -2.32 6.33
CA ALA A 126 20.58 -1.37 5.39
C ALA A 126 21.53 -0.39 6.08
N LYS A 127 22.79 -0.36 5.64
CA LYS A 127 23.71 0.75 5.93
C LYS A 127 23.20 2.04 5.29
N ASN A 128 22.78 1.92 4.04
CA ASN A 128 22.14 2.97 3.26
C ASN A 128 20.90 2.36 2.60
N MET A 129 19.75 3.00 2.80
CA MET A 129 18.54 2.67 2.05
C MET A 129 18.06 3.89 1.29
N SER A 130 17.65 3.71 0.04
CA SER A 130 17.11 4.81 -0.78
C SER A 130 15.97 4.31 -1.65
N LYS A 131 15.05 5.21 -1.98
CA LYS A 131 14.03 4.96 -3.01
C LYS A 131 14.19 5.94 -4.16
N PHE A 132 13.83 5.51 -5.35
CA PHE A 132 13.47 6.40 -6.43
C PHE A 132 12.14 5.96 -7.02
N THR A 133 11.17 6.87 -7.03
CA THR A 133 9.85 6.57 -7.58
C THR A 133 9.34 7.65 -8.51
N HIS A 134 8.46 7.26 -9.43
CA HIS A 134 7.77 8.18 -10.32
C HIS A 134 6.30 7.82 -10.46
N SER A 135 5.43 8.80 -10.68
CA SER A 135 4.00 8.53 -10.90
C SER A 135 3.83 7.65 -12.14
N TYR A 136 2.92 6.65 -12.04
CA TYR A 136 2.46 5.78 -13.13
C TYR A 136 3.52 4.83 -13.77
N CYS A 137 4.74 5.30 -14.02
CA CYS A 137 5.72 4.62 -14.86
C CYS A 137 6.34 3.37 -14.22
N GLU A 138 6.10 2.21 -14.84
CA GLU A 138 6.69 0.93 -14.45
C GLU A 138 8.21 0.88 -14.67
N VAL A 139 8.86 0.01 -13.88
CA VAL A 139 10.33 -0.10 -13.84
C VAL A 139 10.86 -1.07 -14.89
N LEU A 140 10.13 -2.15 -15.16
CA LEU A 140 10.56 -3.25 -16.04
C LEU A 140 10.10 -3.11 -17.47
N VAL A 141 8.98 -2.43 -17.69
CA VAL A 141 8.38 -2.20 -19.01
C VAL A 141 7.97 -0.75 -19.12
N VAL A 142 7.90 -0.23 -20.35
CA VAL A 142 7.53 1.17 -20.58
C VAL A 142 6.23 1.29 -21.37
N ASP A 143 5.35 2.18 -20.90
CA ASP A 143 4.24 2.66 -21.71
C ASP A 143 4.80 3.56 -22.82
N LYS A 144 4.93 2.99 -24.03
CA LYS A 144 5.47 3.67 -25.21
C LYS A 144 4.64 4.86 -25.66
N LYS A 145 3.38 4.98 -25.21
CA LYS A 145 2.51 6.12 -25.51
C LYS A 145 2.76 7.29 -24.56
N ASN A 146 3.35 7.03 -23.38
CA ASN A 146 3.63 8.05 -22.39
C ASN A 146 5.08 8.54 -22.48
N LYS A 147 5.28 9.72 -23.10
CA LYS A 147 6.60 10.34 -23.25
C LYS A 147 7.33 10.59 -21.93
N ALA A 148 6.61 10.85 -20.83
CA ALA A 148 7.23 11.02 -19.52
C ALA A 148 7.84 9.70 -19.04
N CYS A 149 7.13 8.57 -19.24
CA CYS A 149 7.64 7.26 -18.85
C CYS A 149 8.83 6.81 -19.68
N LEU A 150 8.93 7.18 -20.97
CA LEU A 150 10.12 6.89 -21.77
C LEU A 150 11.39 7.47 -21.15
N LYS A 151 11.35 8.73 -20.68
CA LYS A 151 12.51 9.37 -20.04
C LYS A 151 12.83 8.73 -18.69
N VAL A 152 11.80 8.51 -17.87
CA VAL A 152 11.95 7.98 -16.51
C VAL A 152 12.45 6.54 -16.52
N TRP A 153 12.10 5.76 -17.54
CA TRP A 153 12.49 4.36 -17.64
C TRP A 153 14.01 4.17 -17.63
N ASP A 154 14.75 5.08 -18.27
CA ASP A 154 16.22 5.08 -18.23
C ASP A 154 16.77 5.69 -16.94
N THR A 155 16.10 6.70 -16.37
CA THR A 155 16.45 7.23 -15.05
C THR A 155 16.42 6.14 -13.97
N TYR A 156 15.50 5.16 -14.01
CA TYR A 156 15.52 4.05 -13.05
C TYR A 156 16.84 3.26 -13.07
N LEU A 157 17.39 2.97 -14.25
CA LEU A 157 18.70 2.31 -14.37
C LEU A 157 19.84 3.20 -13.90
N GLU A 158 19.82 4.49 -14.25
CA GLU A 158 20.83 5.44 -13.80
C GLU A 158 20.88 5.51 -12.27
N GLN A 159 19.72 5.56 -11.62
CA GLN A 159 19.62 5.60 -10.16
C GLN A 159 20.16 4.31 -9.53
N ALA A 160 19.84 3.13 -10.10
CA ALA A 160 20.42 1.87 -9.65
C ALA A 160 21.94 1.81 -9.86
N ALA A 161 22.45 2.25 -11.01
CA ALA A 161 23.87 2.24 -11.34
C ALA A 161 24.68 3.19 -10.45
N ASN A 162 24.12 4.37 -10.15
CA ASN A 162 24.74 5.33 -9.24
C ASN A 162 24.72 4.83 -7.80
N PHE A 163 23.61 4.24 -7.36
CA PHE A 163 23.47 3.75 -6.00
C PHE A 163 24.23 2.45 -5.73
N LYS A 164 24.44 1.59 -6.74
CA LYS A 164 25.11 0.28 -6.61
C LYS A 164 24.52 -0.56 -5.47
N PRO A 165 23.26 -1.01 -5.59
CA PRO A 165 22.60 -1.74 -4.53
C PRO A 165 23.22 -3.12 -4.30
N ASP A 166 23.30 -3.54 -3.04
CA ASP A 166 23.48 -4.94 -2.68
C ASP A 166 22.19 -5.72 -2.95
N PHE A 167 21.06 -5.11 -2.58
CA PHE A 167 19.71 -5.62 -2.82
C PHE A 167 18.84 -4.57 -3.48
N LEU A 168 18.08 -4.98 -4.49
CA LEU A 168 17.17 -4.11 -5.22
C LEU A 168 15.73 -4.62 -5.08
N PHE A 169 14.82 -3.73 -4.69
CA PHE A 169 13.38 -3.97 -4.67
C PHE A 169 12.71 -3.20 -5.80
N ILE A 170 11.99 -3.89 -6.68
CA ILE A 170 11.12 -3.31 -7.70
C ILE A 170 9.68 -3.36 -7.19
N VAL A 171 9.19 -2.21 -6.76
CA VAL A 171 7.89 -2.02 -6.10
C VAL A 171 7.02 -1.16 -7.01
N ALA A 172 6.44 -1.77 -8.04
CA ALA A 172 5.64 -1.07 -9.03
C ALA A 172 4.29 -1.76 -9.21
N ARG A 173 3.23 -0.96 -9.32
CA ARG A 173 1.93 -1.42 -9.80
C ARG A 173 2.01 -1.75 -11.29
N SER A 174 1.44 -2.89 -11.66
CA SER A 174 1.30 -3.33 -13.05
C SER A 174 0.21 -2.53 -13.79
N PHE A 175 0.57 -1.92 -14.92
CA PHE A 175 -0.38 -1.33 -15.89
C PHE A 175 -0.17 -1.97 -17.26
N VAL A 176 0.99 -1.74 -17.87
CA VAL A 176 1.46 -2.37 -19.11
C VAL A 176 1.61 -3.87 -18.91
N MET A 177 2.14 -4.31 -17.76
CA MET A 177 2.18 -5.74 -17.42
C MET A 177 0.79 -6.40 -17.37
N ASN A 178 -0.30 -5.65 -17.23
CA ASN A 178 -1.66 -6.18 -17.25
C ASN A 178 -2.31 -6.18 -18.64
N GLU A 179 -1.68 -5.59 -19.67
CA GLU A 179 -2.23 -5.57 -21.02
C GLU A 179 -2.51 -6.99 -21.55
N PRO A 180 -3.46 -7.16 -22.49
CA PRO A 180 -3.77 -8.48 -23.04
C PRO A 180 -2.54 -9.26 -23.49
N ILE A 181 -2.55 -10.58 -23.25
CA ILE A 181 -1.57 -11.50 -23.82
C ILE A 181 -2.18 -12.05 -25.12
N GLU A 182 -1.52 -11.82 -26.25
CA GLU A 182 -2.04 -12.21 -27.57
C GLU A 182 -2.24 -13.73 -27.68
N ASP A 183 -1.22 -14.50 -27.29
CA ASP A 183 -1.27 -15.97 -27.25
C ASP A 183 -0.80 -16.47 -25.87
N PRO A 184 -1.75 -16.82 -24.97
CA PRO A 184 -1.43 -17.34 -23.66
C PRO A 184 -0.61 -18.65 -23.69
N ILE A 185 -0.68 -19.46 -24.75
CA ILE A 185 0.08 -20.71 -24.87
C ILE A 185 1.55 -20.38 -25.17
N LYS A 186 1.79 -19.34 -25.96
CA LYS A 186 3.13 -18.86 -26.32
C LYS A 186 3.55 -17.65 -25.49
N ILE A 187 3.39 -17.75 -24.17
CA ILE A 187 3.73 -16.65 -23.26
C ILE A 187 5.19 -16.19 -23.38
N LEU A 188 6.12 -17.09 -23.70
CA LEU A 188 7.52 -16.73 -23.92
C LEU A 188 7.73 -15.85 -25.16
N ASP A 189 6.76 -15.79 -26.07
CA ASP A 189 6.78 -14.91 -27.23
C ASP A 189 6.18 -13.52 -27.00
N ASP A 190 5.51 -13.32 -25.86
CA ASP A 190 4.90 -12.06 -25.45
C ASP A 190 5.93 -10.92 -25.39
N GLN A 191 5.66 -9.83 -26.11
CA GLN A 191 6.61 -8.72 -26.25
C GLN A 191 6.83 -7.97 -24.95
N ILE A 192 5.79 -7.86 -24.11
CA ILE A 192 5.87 -7.18 -22.81
C ILE A 192 6.75 -8.00 -21.85
N LEU A 193 6.60 -9.33 -21.83
CA LEU A 193 7.49 -10.22 -21.08
C LEU A 193 8.93 -10.14 -21.59
N LYS A 194 9.15 -10.18 -22.92
CA LYS A 194 10.50 -10.05 -23.51
C LYS A 194 11.17 -8.74 -23.09
N GLU A 195 10.43 -7.63 -23.12
CA GLU A 195 10.92 -6.32 -22.66
C GLU A 195 11.26 -6.34 -21.16
N ALA A 196 10.38 -6.88 -20.33
CA ALA A 196 10.59 -7.03 -18.89
C ALA A 196 11.84 -7.86 -18.57
N VAL A 197 12.04 -8.98 -19.26
CA VAL A 197 13.21 -9.86 -19.10
C VAL A 197 14.50 -9.14 -19.49
N GLN A 198 14.50 -8.43 -20.62
CA GLN A 198 15.68 -7.68 -21.07
C GLN A 198 16.05 -6.57 -20.08
N ARG A 199 15.07 -5.85 -19.54
CA ARG A 199 15.30 -4.80 -18.55
C ARG A 199 15.73 -5.41 -17.21
N LEU A 200 15.16 -6.54 -16.80
CA LEU A 200 15.51 -7.23 -15.56
C LEU A 200 16.97 -7.71 -15.54
N LYS A 201 17.49 -8.24 -16.64
CA LYS A 201 18.90 -8.65 -16.75
C LYS A 201 19.87 -7.53 -16.41
N LYS A 202 19.57 -6.30 -16.83
CA LYS A 202 20.38 -5.12 -16.47
C LYS A 202 20.38 -4.86 -14.96
N TYR A 203 19.24 -5.07 -14.29
CA TYR A 203 19.16 -4.94 -12.84
C TYR A 203 19.87 -6.08 -12.11
N GLU A 204 19.88 -7.30 -12.64
CA GLU A 204 20.67 -8.42 -12.08
C GLU A 204 22.18 -8.14 -12.08
N GLU A 205 22.66 -7.46 -13.12
CA GLU A 205 24.06 -7.02 -13.25
C GLU A 205 24.40 -5.89 -12.26
N LEU A 206 23.45 -4.98 -12.00
CA LEU A 206 23.64 -3.84 -11.10
C LEU A 206 23.51 -4.19 -9.61
N ALA A 207 22.58 -5.08 -9.25
CA ALA A 207 22.40 -5.54 -7.88
C ALA A 207 23.49 -6.55 -7.53
N LYS A 208 24.12 -6.43 -6.36
CA LYS A 208 25.20 -7.35 -5.97
C LYS A 208 24.67 -8.76 -5.69
N TYR A 209 23.63 -8.88 -4.87
CA TYR A 209 23.14 -10.16 -4.37
C TYR A 209 21.80 -10.58 -4.97
N HIS A 210 20.76 -9.74 -4.90
CA HIS A 210 19.41 -10.18 -5.29
C HIS A 210 18.49 -9.04 -5.75
N VAL A 211 17.54 -9.37 -6.63
CA VAL A 211 16.46 -8.47 -7.07
C VAL A 211 15.09 -9.03 -6.63
N PHE A 212 14.37 -8.30 -5.80
CA PHE A 212 13.01 -8.63 -5.39
C PHE A 212 12.01 -7.82 -6.21
N ILE A 213 10.96 -8.46 -6.72
CA ILE A 213 9.95 -7.81 -7.55
C ILE A 213 8.59 -8.04 -6.92
N VAL A 214 7.85 -6.98 -6.63
CA VAL A 214 6.47 -7.09 -6.15
C VAL A 214 5.61 -7.66 -7.27
N GLY A 215 4.96 -8.80 -7.00
CA GLY A 215 4.00 -9.40 -7.91
C GLY A 215 2.72 -8.57 -8.03
N THR A 216 2.02 -8.75 -9.16
CA THR A 216 0.79 -8.02 -9.47
C THR A 216 -0.26 -8.14 -8.36
N ILE A 217 -0.80 -6.99 -7.92
CA ILE A 217 -1.92 -6.89 -6.97
C ILE A 217 -3.20 -6.56 -7.77
N PRO A 218 -4.32 -7.29 -7.57
CA PRO A 218 -5.58 -6.93 -8.22
C PRO A 218 -6.06 -5.56 -7.72
N THR A 219 -6.53 -4.70 -8.62
CA THR A 219 -7.01 -3.36 -8.24
C THR A 219 -8.51 -3.20 -8.47
N PRO A 220 -9.22 -2.52 -7.57
CA PRO A 220 -10.64 -2.30 -7.72
C PRO A 220 -10.94 -1.22 -8.77
N ILE A 221 -12.23 -0.93 -8.98
CA ILE A 221 -12.70 0.22 -9.74
C ILE A 221 -12.21 1.55 -9.16
N ASP A 222 -12.19 2.59 -9.99
CA ASP A 222 -11.88 3.94 -9.57
C ASP A 222 -12.92 4.46 -8.56
N TYR A 223 -12.47 5.24 -7.57
CA TYR A 223 -13.27 5.73 -6.44
C TYR A 223 -13.90 4.61 -5.58
N PHE A 224 -13.20 3.48 -5.46
CA PHE A 224 -13.66 2.33 -4.69
C PHE A 224 -14.00 2.69 -3.25
N LEU A 225 -13.10 3.36 -2.52
CA LEU A 225 -13.23 3.55 -1.08
C LEU A 225 -14.43 4.44 -0.76
N THR A 226 -14.63 5.51 -1.52
CA THR A 226 -15.80 6.38 -1.39
C THR A 226 -17.09 5.62 -1.68
N LYS A 227 -17.17 4.92 -2.81
CA LYS A 227 -18.38 4.14 -3.20
C LYS A 227 -18.71 3.04 -2.19
N TYR A 228 -17.69 2.32 -1.74
CA TYR A 228 -17.82 1.29 -0.71
C TYR A 228 -18.32 1.89 0.60
N THR A 229 -17.73 3.01 1.03
CA THR A 229 -18.09 3.68 2.29
C THR A 229 -19.54 4.17 2.29
N ASP A 230 -20.01 4.72 1.18
CA ASP A 230 -21.42 5.15 1.05
C ASP A 230 -22.41 3.99 1.16
N LYS A 231 -22.04 2.80 0.66
CA LYS A 231 -22.88 1.60 0.76
C LYS A 231 -22.93 1.06 2.18
N ILE A 232 -21.79 0.99 2.88
CA ILE A 232 -21.77 0.52 4.28
C ILE A 232 -22.47 1.50 5.22
N ASP A 233 -22.40 2.82 4.97
CA ASP A 233 -23.12 3.85 5.74
C ASP A 233 -24.64 3.70 5.59
N LYS A 234 -25.09 3.38 4.38
CA LYS A 234 -26.49 3.02 4.08
C LYS A 234 -26.87 1.60 4.55
N LYS A 235 -26.00 0.89 5.27
CA LYS A 235 -26.20 -0.49 5.75
C LYS A 235 -26.55 -1.49 4.64
N GLN A 236 -26.07 -1.25 3.42
CA GLN A 236 -26.25 -2.19 2.32
C GLN A 236 -25.38 -3.42 2.52
N ASN A 237 -25.84 -4.57 2.02
CA ASN A 237 -24.96 -5.73 1.88
C ASN A 237 -24.03 -5.49 0.68
N VAL A 238 -22.73 -5.70 0.86
CA VAL A 238 -21.71 -5.36 -0.14
C VAL A 238 -20.77 -6.53 -0.32
N THR A 239 -20.42 -6.81 -1.57
CA THR A 239 -19.49 -7.87 -1.94
C THR A 239 -18.31 -7.30 -2.73
N SER A 240 -17.12 -7.90 -2.59
CA SER A 240 -15.93 -7.41 -3.31
C SER A 240 -16.05 -7.54 -4.84
N SER A 241 -16.88 -8.46 -5.33
CA SER A 241 -17.12 -8.65 -6.77
C SER A 241 -17.75 -7.43 -7.44
N GLU A 242 -18.50 -6.61 -6.71
CA GLU A 242 -19.08 -5.34 -7.20
C GLU A 242 -18.02 -4.32 -7.61
N PHE A 243 -16.78 -4.48 -7.13
CA PHE A 243 -15.69 -3.53 -7.34
C PHE A 243 -14.57 -4.07 -8.23
N ILE A 244 -14.76 -5.23 -8.86
CA ILE A 244 -13.80 -5.74 -9.84
C ILE A 244 -13.89 -4.87 -11.10
N LYS A 245 -12.79 -4.18 -11.44
CA LYS A 245 -12.70 -3.37 -12.66
C LYS A 245 -12.73 -4.24 -13.91
N ASP A 246 -11.82 -5.20 -13.96
CA ASP A 246 -11.68 -6.22 -14.99
C ASP A 246 -10.76 -7.35 -14.48
N LYS A 247 -10.48 -8.35 -15.32
CA LYS A 247 -9.58 -9.47 -15.01
C LYS A 247 -8.16 -9.32 -15.61
N SER A 248 -7.76 -8.12 -16.04
CA SER A 248 -6.45 -7.87 -16.66
C SER A 248 -5.27 -8.16 -15.73
N TYR A 249 -5.47 -8.08 -14.41
CA TYR A 249 -4.48 -8.47 -13.40
C TYR A 249 -3.99 -9.92 -13.57
N LEU A 250 -4.80 -10.82 -14.15
CA LEU A 250 -4.39 -12.20 -14.44
C LEU A 250 -3.24 -12.26 -15.47
N ASN A 251 -3.20 -11.31 -16.41
CA ASN A 251 -2.09 -11.20 -17.37
C ASN A 251 -0.80 -10.81 -16.66
N GLY A 252 -0.86 -9.82 -15.76
CA GLY A 252 0.28 -9.39 -14.94
C GLY A 252 0.81 -10.50 -14.06
N ILE A 253 -0.08 -11.24 -13.39
CA ILE A 253 0.28 -12.42 -12.59
C ILE A 253 1.00 -13.46 -13.46
N LYS A 254 0.44 -13.78 -14.64
CA LYS A 254 1.04 -14.75 -15.55
C LYS A 254 2.43 -14.31 -16.02
N ARG A 255 2.59 -13.04 -16.41
CA ARG A 255 3.91 -12.49 -16.79
C ARG A 255 4.88 -12.50 -15.62
N ASN A 256 4.46 -12.14 -14.40
CA ASN A 256 5.31 -12.21 -13.22
C ASN A 256 5.79 -13.64 -12.93
N LEU A 257 4.88 -14.63 -13.02
CA LEU A 257 5.23 -16.04 -12.79
C LEU A 257 6.29 -16.54 -13.78
N GLU A 258 6.16 -16.21 -15.07
CA GLU A 258 7.18 -16.57 -16.07
C GLU A 258 8.48 -15.77 -15.88
N LEU A 259 8.38 -14.47 -15.59
CA LEU A 259 9.53 -13.62 -15.32
C LEU A 259 10.40 -14.16 -14.17
N GLY A 260 9.77 -14.65 -13.10
CA GLY A 260 10.46 -15.27 -11.97
C GLY A 260 11.23 -16.53 -12.34
N LYS A 261 10.75 -17.32 -13.31
CA LYS A 261 11.48 -18.52 -13.81
C LYS A 261 12.67 -18.15 -14.68
N LEU A 262 12.60 -17.00 -15.35
CA LEU A 262 13.61 -16.53 -16.29
C LEU A 262 14.71 -15.70 -15.62
N CYS A 263 14.61 -15.44 -14.31
CA CYS A 263 15.61 -14.71 -13.54
C CYS A 263 16.16 -15.55 -12.38
N PRO A 264 17.40 -16.06 -12.47
CA PRO A 264 18.00 -16.86 -11.40
C PRO A 264 18.34 -16.05 -10.15
N LYS A 265 18.53 -14.73 -10.27
CA LYS A 265 18.88 -13.82 -9.18
C LYS A 265 17.68 -12.99 -8.69
N CYS A 266 16.47 -13.48 -8.94
CA CYS A 266 15.25 -12.75 -8.58
C CYS A 266 14.27 -13.57 -7.75
N THR A 267 13.44 -12.84 -7.01
CA THR A 267 12.24 -13.40 -6.38
C THR A 267 11.04 -12.52 -6.66
N ILE A 268 9.97 -13.13 -7.17
CA ILE A 268 8.67 -12.49 -7.26
C ILE A 268 7.99 -12.61 -5.89
N LEU A 269 7.80 -11.49 -5.23
CA LEU A 269 7.09 -11.43 -3.95
C LEU A 269 5.59 -11.61 -4.20
N PRO A 270 4.91 -12.54 -3.51
CA PRO A 270 3.52 -12.87 -3.76
C PRO A 270 2.54 -11.86 -3.14
N PHE A 271 2.76 -10.56 -3.35
CA PHE A 271 1.99 -9.47 -2.76
C PHE A 271 0.53 -9.43 -3.22
N GLY A 272 0.21 -10.04 -4.36
CA GLY A 272 -1.18 -10.21 -4.79
C GLY A 272 -1.95 -11.23 -3.94
N ASN A 273 -1.28 -12.25 -3.38
CA ASN A 273 -1.95 -13.39 -2.72
C ASN A 273 -2.86 -13.03 -1.54
N PRO A 274 -2.51 -12.05 -0.68
CA PRO A 274 -3.39 -11.65 0.42
C PRO A 274 -4.72 -11.00 -0.03
N PHE A 275 -4.82 -10.57 -1.29
CA PHE A 275 -6.00 -9.88 -1.82
C PHE A 275 -6.95 -10.80 -2.59
N PHE A 276 -6.87 -12.12 -2.38
CA PHE A 276 -7.76 -13.09 -2.98
C PHE A 276 -8.39 -13.96 -1.89
N ALA A 277 -9.73 -14.00 -1.85
CA ALA A 277 -10.48 -14.82 -0.91
C ALA A 277 -10.31 -16.32 -1.21
N ILE A 278 -10.12 -16.69 -2.48
CA ILE A 278 -9.89 -18.07 -2.93
C ILE A 278 -8.56 -18.13 -3.69
N LYS A 279 -7.68 -19.06 -3.28
CA LYS A 279 -6.35 -19.19 -3.85
C LYS A 279 -6.30 -20.32 -4.89
N PRO A 280 -5.55 -20.15 -6.00
CA PRO A 280 -4.83 -18.94 -6.40
C PRO A 280 -5.67 -18.02 -7.30
N TYR A 281 -5.70 -16.72 -6.99
CA TYR A 281 -6.17 -15.63 -7.87
C TYR A 281 -7.68 -15.57 -8.20
N GLU A 282 -8.51 -16.23 -7.39
CA GLU A 282 -9.96 -16.20 -7.51
C GLU A 282 -10.59 -15.28 -6.46
N ASN A 283 -11.65 -14.58 -6.86
CA ASN A 283 -12.41 -13.67 -6.00
C ASN A 283 -11.52 -12.64 -5.28
N PRO A 284 -11.05 -11.60 -6.00
CA PRO A 284 -10.39 -10.46 -5.37
C PRO A 284 -11.18 -9.93 -4.18
N GLN A 285 -10.47 -9.61 -3.11
CA GLN A 285 -11.02 -9.05 -1.88
C GLN A 285 -10.45 -7.66 -1.65
N PHE A 286 -11.33 -6.66 -1.58
CA PHE A 286 -10.95 -5.25 -1.54
C PHE A 286 -11.23 -4.57 -0.19
N PHE A 287 -11.84 -5.29 0.75
CA PHE A 287 -12.10 -4.82 2.11
C PHE A 287 -12.16 -6.00 3.08
N ASP A 288 -11.99 -5.70 4.36
CA ASP A 288 -12.18 -6.68 5.43
C ASP A 288 -13.68 -6.78 5.78
N PRO A 289 -14.34 -7.94 5.64
CA PRO A 289 -15.74 -8.11 6.02
C PRO A 289 -15.98 -7.99 7.54
N LYS A 290 -14.96 -8.16 8.37
CA LYS A 290 -15.05 -8.05 9.84
C LYS A 290 -14.98 -6.58 10.27
N THR A 291 -13.92 -5.88 9.90
CA THR A 291 -13.71 -4.47 10.32
C THR A 291 -14.33 -3.44 9.38
N LEU A 292 -14.76 -3.82 8.18
CA LEU A 292 -15.31 -2.93 7.15
C LEU A 292 -14.31 -1.87 6.65
N LEU A 293 -13.01 -2.09 6.87
CA LEU A 293 -11.96 -1.24 6.33
C LEU A 293 -11.67 -1.60 4.88
N GLY A 294 -11.65 -0.59 4.01
CA GLY A 294 -11.24 -0.77 2.62
C GLY A 294 -9.72 -0.89 2.50
N TYR A 295 -9.24 -1.79 1.66
CA TYR A 295 -7.81 -2.04 1.45
C TYR A 295 -7.16 -1.11 0.43
N PHE A 296 -7.97 -0.39 -0.35
CA PHE A 296 -7.51 0.50 -1.41
C PHE A 296 -8.08 1.89 -1.22
N PHE A 297 -7.26 2.92 -1.46
CA PHE A 297 -7.69 4.29 -1.63
C PHE A 297 -8.45 4.47 -2.95
N ASP A 298 -9.03 5.65 -3.17
CA ASP A 298 -9.78 5.97 -4.39
C ASP A 298 -8.89 6.03 -5.65
N GLY A 299 -7.64 6.49 -5.49
CA GLY A 299 -6.59 6.39 -6.50
C GLY A 299 -5.95 5.01 -6.60
N THR A 300 -6.53 4.00 -5.94
CA THR A 300 -6.17 2.57 -6.00
C THR A 300 -4.76 2.23 -5.47
N HIS A 301 -4.19 3.09 -4.62
CA HIS A 301 -3.07 2.74 -3.72
C HIS A 301 -3.59 1.93 -2.52
N LEU A 302 -2.69 1.32 -1.75
CA LEU A 302 -3.09 0.56 -0.56
C LEU A 302 -3.27 1.48 0.65
N THR A 303 -4.40 1.36 1.32
CA THR A 303 -4.64 1.98 2.64
C THR A 303 -3.74 1.33 3.70
N PRO A 304 -3.62 1.90 4.92
CA PRO A 304 -2.95 1.22 6.02
C PRO A 304 -3.47 -0.20 6.26
N ALA A 305 -4.79 -0.42 6.15
CA ALA A 305 -5.39 -1.75 6.26
C ALA A 305 -4.93 -2.69 5.13
N GLY A 306 -4.85 -2.20 3.89
CA GLY A 306 -4.33 -2.98 2.77
C GLY A 306 -2.84 -3.31 2.90
N GLN A 307 -2.03 -2.36 3.40
CA GLN A 307 -0.61 -2.58 3.65
C GLN A 307 -0.36 -3.60 4.76
N GLN A 308 -1.25 -3.69 5.76
CA GLN A 308 -1.13 -4.70 6.81
C GLN A 308 -1.11 -6.13 6.25
N LEU A 309 -1.92 -6.40 5.23
CA LEU A 309 -1.98 -7.72 4.60
C LEU A 309 -0.64 -8.17 4.00
N LEU A 310 0.27 -7.22 3.74
CA LEU A 310 1.60 -7.48 3.21
C LEU A 310 2.62 -7.85 4.30
N LYS A 311 2.37 -7.52 5.58
CA LYS A 311 3.31 -7.80 6.68
C LYS A 311 3.70 -9.28 6.75
N PRO A 312 2.78 -10.26 6.73
CA PRO A 312 3.17 -11.68 6.78
C PRO A 312 4.02 -12.12 5.59
N VAL A 313 3.81 -11.52 4.41
CA VAL A 313 4.61 -11.80 3.20
C VAL A 313 6.03 -11.26 3.38
N LEU A 314 6.15 -10.04 3.90
CA LEU A 314 7.42 -9.38 4.16
C LEU A 314 8.21 -10.04 5.31
N GLU A 315 7.54 -10.45 6.39
CA GLU A 315 8.18 -11.18 7.49
C GLU A 315 8.72 -12.53 7.03
N LYS A 316 7.99 -13.25 6.17
CA LYS A 316 8.51 -14.45 5.55
C LYS A 316 9.74 -14.13 4.71
N GLN A 317 9.66 -13.10 3.88
CA GLN A 317 10.79 -12.68 3.05
C GLN A 317 12.00 -12.24 3.88
N LEU A 318 11.77 -11.62 5.03
CA LEU A 318 12.81 -11.21 5.97
C LEU A 318 13.51 -12.43 6.57
N ARG A 319 12.77 -13.46 6.99
CA ARG A 319 13.36 -14.72 7.49
C ARG A 319 14.21 -15.41 6.43
N ASP A 320 13.72 -15.46 5.19
CA ASP A 320 14.45 -16.03 4.06
C ASP A 320 15.73 -15.20 3.78
N PHE A 321 15.62 -13.87 3.81
CA PHE A 321 16.75 -12.95 3.68
C PHE A 321 17.81 -13.15 4.77
N GLU A 322 17.38 -13.28 6.02
CA GLU A 322 18.28 -13.49 7.17
C GLU A 322 19.01 -14.82 7.04
N LYS A 323 18.32 -15.88 6.62
CA LYS A 323 18.91 -17.19 6.42
C LYS A 323 19.95 -17.23 5.30
N ASP A 324 19.67 -16.54 4.20
CA ASP A 324 20.48 -16.65 2.98
C ASP A 324 21.64 -15.65 2.95
N TYR A 325 21.55 -14.56 3.72
CA TYR A 325 22.49 -13.43 3.61
C TYR A 325 23.04 -12.89 4.94
N LEU A 326 22.57 -13.32 6.11
CA LEU A 326 23.17 -12.95 7.40
C LEU A 326 23.87 -14.16 8.03
#